data_AF-A0A9D8BWN5-F1
#
_entry.id   AF-A0A9D8BWN5-F1
#
_cell.length_a   1.000
_cell.length_b   1.000
_cell.length_c   1.000
_cell.angle_alpha   90.00
_cell.angle_beta   90.00
_cell.angle_gamma   90.00
#
_symmetry.space_group_name_H-M   'P 1'
#
loop_
_entity.id
_entity.type
_entity.pdbx_description
1 polymer ?
#
loop_
_entity_poly.entity_id
_entity_poly.type
_entity_poly.pdbx_seq_one_letter_code
_entity_poly.pdbx_strand_id
1 'polypeptide(L)'
;GLTNFLVDAGIPNQAIDWVQSYIQSPQAFLLAAVCFIALAGALMEIYAALVVLVPLMLPLAMSYGIHPVHFGIVFLATLEMGFLCPPAGMNLYFASAVFRKPLRIVMTSILPALLAIFVGSALIALMPEISLTLPKAFNKL
;
A
#
# COMPACT_ATOMS: atom_id res chain seq x y z
N GLY A 1 -12.23 -13.61 19.71
CA GLY A 1 -12.15 -12.24 19.14
C GLY A 1 -12.69 -12.26 17.73
N LEU A 2 -13.12 -11.11 17.19
CA LEU A 2 -13.70 -10.97 15.83
C LEU A 2 -12.89 -11.73 14.77
N THR A 3 -11.56 -11.73 14.88
CA THR A 3 -10.63 -12.48 14.02
C THR A 3 -10.83 -14.00 14.05
N ASN A 4 -11.02 -14.63 15.21
CA ASN A 4 -11.31 -16.08 15.28
C ASN A 4 -12.69 -16.39 14.69
N PHE A 5 -13.70 -15.55 14.94
CA PHE A 5 -15.03 -15.75 14.36
C PHE A 5 -15.01 -15.68 12.83
N LEU A 6 -14.25 -14.73 12.26
CA LEU A 6 -14.09 -14.61 10.80
C LEU A 6 -13.33 -15.80 10.20
N VAL A 7 -12.33 -16.33 10.90
CA VAL A 7 -11.60 -17.55 10.50
C VAL A 7 -12.51 -18.77 10.56
N ASP A 8 -13.27 -18.94 11.64
CA ASP A 8 -14.23 -20.03 11.82
C ASP A 8 -15.38 -19.97 10.79
N ALA A 9 -15.80 -18.77 10.40
CA ALA A 9 -16.82 -18.55 9.37
C ALA A 9 -16.29 -18.73 7.94
N GLY A 10 -14.98 -18.96 7.74
CA GLY A 10 -14.38 -19.14 6.42
C GLY A 10 -14.43 -17.91 5.52
N ILE A 11 -14.76 -16.74 6.06
CA ILE A 11 -14.89 -15.47 5.30
C ILE A 11 -13.60 -15.12 4.55
N PRO A 12 -12.39 -15.24 5.14
CA PRO A 12 -11.13 -14.95 4.43
C PRO A 12 -10.94 -15.87 3.22
N ASN A 13 -11.25 -17.16 3.35
CA ASN A 13 -11.10 -18.13 2.26
C ASN A 13 -12.07 -17.85 1.11
N GLN A 14 -13.33 -17.53 1.43
CA GLN A 14 -14.31 -17.14 0.40
C GLN A 14 -13.92 -15.87 -0.34
N ALA A 15 -13.35 -14.88 0.36
CA ALA A 15 -12.84 -13.66 -0.26
C ALA A 15 -11.65 -13.94 -1.19
N ILE A 16 -10.75 -14.84 -0.78
CA ILE A 16 -9.63 -15.28 -1.62
C ILE A 16 -10.14 -15.97 -2.89
N ASP A 17 -11.05 -16.93 -2.77
CA ASP A 17 -11.61 -17.66 -3.90
C ASP A 17 -12.34 -16.73 -4.88
N TRP A 18 -13.08 -15.75 -4.36
CA TRP A 18 -13.75 -14.74 -5.17
C TRP A 18 -12.74 -13.89 -5.95
N VAL A 19 -11.71 -13.37 -5.30
CA VAL A 19 -10.68 -12.56 -6.00
C VAL A 19 -9.91 -13.39 -7.01
N GLN A 20 -9.57 -14.64 -6.68
CA GLN A 20 -8.87 -15.56 -7.59
C GLN A 20 -9.72 -15.97 -8.81
N SER A 21 -11.06 -15.95 -8.69
CA SER A 21 -11.94 -16.19 -9.83
C SER A 21 -11.86 -15.09 -10.91
N TYR A 22 -11.54 -13.85 -10.52
CA TYR A 22 -11.41 -12.72 -11.45
C TYR A 22 -9.95 -12.38 -11.79
N ILE A 23 -9.03 -12.57 -10.84
CA ILE A 23 -7.62 -12.21 -10.97
C ILE A 23 -6.78 -13.47 -10.82
N GLN A 24 -6.31 -14.01 -11.95
CA GLN A 24 -5.52 -15.25 -11.95
C GLN A 24 -4.01 -15.01 -11.93
N SER A 25 -3.54 -13.82 -12.33
CA SER A 25 -2.11 -13.52 -12.39
C SER A 25 -1.62 -12.74 -11.15
N PRO A 26 -0.48 -13.12 -10.55
CA PRO A 26 0.11 -12.40 -9.41
C PRO A 26 0.41 -10.93 -9.70
N GLN A 27 0.81 -10.62 -10.94
CA GLN A 27 1.09 -9.26 -11.39
C GLN A 27 -0.19 -8.40 -11.48
N ALA A 28 -1.29 -8.96 -11.98
CA ALA A 28 -2.57 -8.25 -12.01
C ALA A 28 -3.09 -8.02 -10.59
N PHE A 29 -2.90 -8.99 -9.68
CA PHE A 29 -3.21 -8.79 -8.26
C PHE A 29 -2.39 -7.66 -7.66
N LEU A 30 -1.07 -7.63 -7.87
CA LEU A 30 -0.18 -6.57 -7.36
C LEU A 30 -0.59 -5.19 -7.88
N LEU A 31 -0.91 -5.06 -9.16
CA LEU A 31 -1.40 -3.80 -9.73
C LEU A 31 -2.74 -3.37 -9.13
N ALA A 32 -3.70 -4.29 -9.02
CA ALA A 32 -4.99 -4.02 -8.40
C ALA A 32 -4.84 -3.62 -6.92
N ALA A 33 -3.96 -4.31 -6.18
CA ALA A 33 -3.63 -4.00 -4.80
C ALA A 33 -2.99 -2.61 -4.68
N VAL A 34 -2.04 -2.25 -5.53
CA VAL A 34 -1.44 -0.91 -5.54
C VAL A 34 -2.50 0.16 -5.79
N CYS A 35 -3.38 -0.01 -6.78
CA CYS A 35 -4.47 0.95 -7.02
C CYS A 35 -5.42 1.06 -5.82
N PHE A 36 -5.80 -0.07 -5.23
CA PHE A 36 -6.69 -0.12 -4.07
C PHE A 36 -6.06 0.54 -2.83
N ILE A 37 -4.79 0.23 -2.54
CA ILE A 37 -4.03 0.80 -1.42
C ILE A 37 -3.79 2.30 -1.63
N ALA A 38 -3.50 2.73 -2.86
CA ALA A 38 -3.33 4.15 -3.17
C ALA A 38 -4.63 4.92 -2.91
N LEU A 39 -5.79 4.37 -3.31
CA LEU A 39 -7.09 4.95 -3.03
C LEU A 39 -7.40 4.95 -1.53
N ALA A 40 -7.09 3.87 -0.83
CA ALA A 40 -7.29 3.77 0.61
C ALA A 40 -6.41 4.78 1.37
N GLY A 41 -5.13 4.89 1.04
CA GLY A 41 -4.21 5.88 1.63
C GLY A 41 -4.59 7.33 1.31
N ALA A 42 -5.26 7.55 0.19
CA ALA A 42 -5.85 8.83 -0.17
C ALA A 42 -7.05 9.24 0.69
N LEU A 43 -7.70 8.31 1.41
CA LEU A 43 -8.93 8.54 2.18
C LEU A 43 -8.77 8.28 3.67
N MET A 44 -7.87 7.37 4.05
CA MET A 44 -7.66 6.89 5.41
C MET A 44 -6.29 7.31 5.93
N GLU A 45 -6.20 7.52 7.25
CA GLU A 45 -4.92 7.72 7.91
C GLU A 45 -4.07 6.44 7.88
N ILE A 46 -2.76 6.60 7.79
CA ILE A 46 -1.76 5.52 7.62
C ILE A 46 -1.95 4.41 8.66
N TYR A 47 -2.07 4.78 9.94
CA TYR A 47 -2.24 3.81 11.02
C TYR A 47 -3.56 3.05 10.93
N ALA A 48 -4.65 3.73 10.59
CA ALA A 48 -5.97 3.09 10.45
C ALA A 48 -5.97 2.09 9.30
N ALA A 49 -5.40 2.47 8.16
CA ALA A 49 -5.27 1.60 7.00
C ALA A 49 -4.38 0.38 7.28
N LEU A 50 -3.26 0.54 8.00
CA LEU A 50 -2.40 -0.58 8.40
C LEU A 50 -3.15 -1.61 9.26
N VAL A 51 -3.85 -1.16 10.30
CA VAL A 51 -4.54 -2.05 11.24
C VAL A 51 -5.68 -2.82 10.57
N VAL A 52 -6.37 -2.20 9.61
CA VAL A 52 -7.55 -2.79 8.96
C VAL A 52 -7.18 -3.60 7.72
N LEU A 53 -6.36 -3.06 6.82
CA LEU A 53 -6.14 -3.64 5.50
C LEU A 53 -5.04 -4.69 5.48
N VAL A 54 -3.99 -4.57 6.30
CA VAL A 54 -2.90 -5.57 6.34
C VAL A 54 -3.40 -6.97 6.68
N PRO A 55 -4.17 -7.20 7.77
CA PRO A 55 -4.63 -8.54 8.10
C PRO A 55 -5.57 -9.14 7.05
N LEU A 56 -6.20 -8.30 6.21
CA LEU A 56 -7.06 -8.74 5.12
C LEU A 56 -6.26 -9.04 3.83
N MET A 57 -5.33 -8.16 3.47
CA MET A 57 -4.60 -8.23 2.20
C MET A 57 -3.40 -9.16 2.25
N LEU A 58 -2.75 -9.31 3.41
CA LEU A 58 -1.58 -10.18 3.57
C LEU A 58 -1.86 -11.66 3.25
N PRO A 59 -2.92 -12.31 3.80
CA PRO A 59 -3.23 -13.70 3.44
C PRO A 59 -3.56 -13.86 1.95
N LEU A 60 -4.21 -12.85 1.35
CA LEU A 60 -4.48 -12.82 -0.08
C LEU A 60 -3.19 -12.70 -0.90
N ALA A 61 -2.27 -11.81 -0.53
CA ALA A 61 -0.98 -11.70 -1.22
C ALA A 61 -0.15 -12.98 -1.12
N MET A 62 -0.15 -13.64 0.04
CA MET A 62 0.52 -14.92 0.22
C MET A 62 -0.11 -16.04 -0.64
N SER A 63 -1.42 -16.03 -0.89
CA SER A 63 -2.07 -17.01 -1.77
C SER A 63 -1.66 -16.88 -3.23
N TYR A 64 -1.23 -15.68 -3.67
CA TYR A 64 -0.61 -15.43 -4.98
C TYR A 64 0.91 -15.72 -5.02
N GLY A 65 1.49 -16.23 -3.94
CA GLY A 65 2.92 -16.52 -3.85
C GLY A 65 3.79 -15.27 -3.62
N ILE A 66 3.20 -14.15 -3.20
CA ILE A 66 3.94 -12.92 -2.92
C ILE A 66 4.55 -13.00 -1.53
N HIS A 67 5.85 -12.69 -1.45
CA HIS A 67 6.56 -12.71 -0.18
C HIS A 67 6.02 -11.63 0.78
N PRO A 68 5.72 -11.95 2.07
CA PRO A 68 5.07 -11.03 3.00
C PRO A 68 5.88 -9.74 3.24
N VAL A 69 7.21 -9.83 3.26
CA VAL A 69 8.08 -8.64 3.38
C VAL A 69 7.97 -7.73 2.16
N HIS A 70 7.98 -8.31 0.95
CA HIS A 70 7.86 -7.52 -0.27
C HIS A 70 6.48 -6.87 -0.36
N PHE A 71 5.43 -7.62 -0.04
CA PHE A 71 4.07 -7.08 0.05
C PHE A 71 3.97 -5.94 1.08
N GLY A 72 4.57 -6.10 2.27
CA GLY A 72 4.58 -5.06 3.30
C GLY A 72 5.28 -3.78 2.85
N ILE A 73 6.41 -3.88 2.14
CA ILE A 73 7.13 -2.73 1.59
C ILE A 73 6.28 -2.04 0.51
N VAL A 74 5.71 -2.80 -0.44
CA VAL A 74 4.83 -2.28 -1.48
C VAL A 74 3.61 -1.59 -0.87
N PHE A 75 3.00 -2.21 0.14
CA PHE A 75 1.86 -1.68 0.86
C PHE A 75 2.18 -0.32 1.50
N LEU A 76 3.24 -0.25 2.31
CA LEU A 76 3.67 0.99 2.96
C LEU A 76 4.03 2.09 1.95
N ALA A 77 4.84 1.77 0.94
CA ALA A 77 5.27 2.74 -0.05
C ALA A 77 4.10 3.32 -0.87
N THR A 78 3.14 2.47 -1.25
CA THR A 78 1.95 2.89 -1.99
C THR A 78 1.00 3.72 -1.12
N LEU A 79 0.90 3.38 0.16
CA LEU A 79 0.02 4.07 1.10
C LEU A 79 0.55 5.49 1.39
N GLU A 80 1.84 5.63 1.65
CA GLU A 80 2.50 6.94 1.80
C GLU A 80 2.32 7.82 0.55
N MET A 81 2.47 7.22 -0.64
CA MET A 81 2.20 7.90 -1.90
C MET A 81 0.74 8.39 -1.98
N GLY A 82 -0.23 7.55 -1.59
CA GLY A 82 -1.65 7.91 -1.56
C GLY A 82 -1.96 9.04 -0.58
N PHE A 83 -1.32 9.03 0.59
CA PHE A 83 -1.51 10.01 1.66
C PHE A 83 -1.01 11.41 1.29
N LEU A 84 -0.02 11.49 0.39
CA LEU A 84 0.47 12.74 -0.18
C LEU A 84 -0.40 13.27 -1.33
N CYS A 85 -1.24 12.42 -1.94
CA CYS A 85 -2.04 12.79 -3.08
C CYS A 85 -3.25 13.67 -2.66
N PRO A 86 -3.79 14.53 -3.55
CA PRO A 86 -4.75 15.59 -3.16
C PRO A 86 -6.24 15.24 -2.93
N PRO A 87 -6.69 13.99 -2.64
CA PRO A 87 -8.04 13.77 -2.07
C PRO A 87 -8.15 14.02 -0.56
N ALA A 88 -7.22 13.51 0.28
CA ALA A 88 -7.12 13.88 1.71
C ALA A 88 -5.88 14.72 2.02
N GLY A 89 -4.75 14.46 1.33
CA GLY A 89 -3.55 15.31 1.28
C GLY A 89 -3.12 15.93 2.61
N MET A 90 -3.28 15.23 3.74
CA MET A 90 -3.23 15.84 5.08
C MET A 90 -1.88 16.49 5.36
N ASN A 91 -0.79 15.90 4.84
CA ASN A 91 0.55 16.49 4.89
C ASN A 91 0.66 17.82 4.14
N LEU A 92 -0.05 17.96 3.02
CA LEU A 92 -0.09 19.20 2.23
C LEU A 92 -0.92 20.28 2.92
N TYR A 93 -2.03 19.89 3.54
CA TYR A 93 -2.86 20.79 4.36
C TYR A 93 -2.10 21.27 5.60
N PHE A 94 -1.41 20.36 6.28
CA PHE A 94 -0.58 20.69 7.45
C PHE A 94 0.55 21.65 7.07
N ALA A 95 1.29 21.35 6.00
CA ALA A 95 2.33 22.24 5.49
C ALA A 95 1.76 23.61 5.08
N SER A 96 0.63 23.65 4.37
CA SER A 96 -0.05 24.90 4.01
C SER A 96 -0.42 25.74 5.24
N ALA A 97 -0.91 25.10 6.30
CA ALA A 97 -1.26 25.77 7.55
C ALA A 97 -0.03 26.31 8.30
N VAL A 98 1.04 25.51 8.40
CA VAL A 98 2.29 25.90 9.09
C VAL A 98 3.00 27.03 8.36
N PHE A 99 3.17 26.91 7.05
CA PHE A 99 3.88 27.90 6.23
C PHE A 99 3.02 29.11 5.83
N ARG A 100 1.72 29.09 6.15
CA ARG A 100 0.73 30.11 5.77
C ARG A 100 0.76 30.45 4.28
N LYS A 101 0.98 29.43 3.45
CA LYS A 101 1.00 29.55 1.98
C LYS A 101 -0.22 28.84 1.41
N PRO A 102 -0.80 29.35 0.30
CA PRO A 102 -1.92 28.68 -0.35
C PRO A 102 -1.52 27.27 -0.79
N LEU A 103 -2.44 26.32 -0.62
CA LEU A 103 -2.24 24.89 -0.93
C LEU A 103 -1.64 24.68 -2.32
N ARG A 104 -2.09 25.46 -3.32
CA ARG A 104 -1.56 25.40 -4.69
C ARG A 104 -0.05 25.59 -4.78
N ILE A 105 0.51 26.54 -4.01
CA ILE A 105 1.96 26.79 -4.00
C ILE A 105 2.69 25.59 -3.40
N VAL A 106 2.21 25.09 -2.26
CA VAL A 106 2.79 23.92 -1.58
C VAL A 106 2.77 22.69 -2.49
N MET A 107 1.64 22.42 -3.15
CA MET A 107 1.48 21.32 -4.10
C MET A 107 2.48 21.40 -5.26
N THR A 108 2.69 22.57 -5.84
CA THR A 108 3.68 22.72 -6.92
C THR A 108 5.11 22.61 -6.43
N SER A 109 5.40 23.02 -5.19
CA SER A 109 6.75 22.93 -4.60
C SER A 109 7.15 21.51 -4.25
N ILE A 110 6.21 20.65 -3.85
CA ILE A 110 6.48 19.25 -3.47
C ILE A 110 6.41 18.28 -4.64
N LEU A 111 5.98 18.73 -5.81
CA LEU A 111 5.87 17.92 -7.03
C LEU A 111 7.13 17.09 -7.38
N PRO A 112 8.38 17.61 -7.29
CA PRO A 112 9.56 16.80 -7.53
C PRO A 112 9.74 15.67 -6.49
N ALA A 113 9.43 15.93 -5.22
CA ALA A 113 9.48 14.89 -4.18
C ALA A 113 8.36 13.86 -4.37
N LEU A 114 7.17 14.30 -4.75
CA LEU A 114 6.03 13.43 -5.06
C LEU A 114 6.36 12.49 -6.23
N LEU A 115 6.99 13.01 -7.28
CA LEU A 115 7.46 12.20 -8.41
C LEU A 115 8.50 11.16 -7.98
N ALA A 116 9.46 11.53 -7.14
CA ALA A 116 10.45 10.58 -6.63
C ALA A 116 9.81 9.43 -5.84
N ILE A 117 8.80 9.73 -4.99
CA ILE A 117 8.05 8.72 -4.23
C ILE A 117 7.22 7.83 -5.16
N PHE A 118 6.56 8.42 -6.16
CA PHE A 118 5.79 7.67 -7.15
C PHE A 118 6.68 6.69 -7.92
N VAL A 119 7.80 7.18 -8.47
CA VAL A 119 8.76 6.34 -9.19
C VAL A 119 9.35 5.27 -8.29
N GLY A 120 9.74 5.62 -7.06
CA GLY A 120 10.25 4.67 -6.07
C GLY A 120 9.25 3.56 -5.74
N SER A 121 7.99 3.91 -5.49
CA SER A 121 6.93 2.93 -5.19
C SER A 121 6.64 2.00 -6.38
N ALA A 122 6.61 2.53 -7.60
CA ALA A 122 6.42 1.74 -8.82
C ALA A 122 7.60 0.79 -9.07
N LEU A 123 8.84 1.25 -8.88
CA LEU A 123 10.03 0.41 -8.99
C LEU A 123 10.02 -0.71 -7.96
N ILE A 124 9.69 -0.40 -6.70
CA ILE A 124 9.57 -1.40 -5.63
C ILE A 124 8.50 -2.43 -5.98
N ALA A 125 7.34 -2.02 -6.48
CA ALA A 125 6.24 -2.93 -6.86
C ALA A 125 6.59 -3.85 -8.05
N LEU A 126 7.38 -3.35 -9.01
CA LEU A 126 7.75 -4.11 -10.22
C LEU A 126 9.02 -4.95 -10.04
N MET A 127 9.92 -4.54 -9.13
CA MET A 127 11.21 -5.19 -8.91
C MET A 127 11.30 -5.74 -7.48
N PRO A 128 10.80 -6.96 -7.22
CA PRO A 128 10.89 -7.58 -5.91
C PRO A 128 12.33 -7.77 -5.42
N GLU A 129 13.31 -7.80 -6.34
CA GLU A 129 14.73 -7.86 -5.98
C GLU A 129 15.20 -6.65 -5.19
N ILE A 130 14.69 -5.44 -5.44
CA ILE A 130 15.05 -4.25 -4.63
C ILE A 130 14.56 -4.41 -3.19
N SER A 131 13.38 -5.00 -3.02
CA SER A 131 12.79 -5.26 -1.71
C SER A 131 13.45 -6.42 -0.97
N LEU A 132 13.95 -7.43 -1.72
CA LEU A 132 14.42 -8.70 -1.16
C LEU A 132 15.95 -8.82 -1.10
N THR A 133 16.72 -7.97 -1.81
CA THR A 133 18.19 -8.00 -1.77
C THR A 133 18.73 -7.66 -0.39
N LEU A 134 18.22 -6.60 0.25
CA LEU A 134 18.68 -6.21 1.59
C LEU A 134 18.32 -7.25 2.69
N PRO A 135 17.07 -7.78 2.74
CA PRO A 135 16.72 -8.84 3.68
C PRO A 135 17.49 -10.15 3.48
N LYS A 136 17.77 -10.53 2.23
CA LYS A 136 18.62 -11.69 1.90
C LYS A 136 20.07 -11.47 2.32
N ALA A 137 20.60 -10.26 2.13
CA ALA A 137 21.97 -9.91 2.54
C ALA A 137 22.16 -9.93 4.08
N PHE A 138 21.09 -9.64 4.84
CA PHE A 138 21.09 -9.69 6.31
C PHE A 138 20.69 -11.06 6.90
N ASN A 139 20.59 -12.12 6.08
CA ASN A 139 20.30 -13.51 6.48
C ASN A 139 19.09 -13.64 7.43
N LYS A 140 18.06 -12.82 7.22
CA LYS A 140 16.79 -12.82 7.97
C LYS A 140 15.64 -13.47 7.18
N LEU A 141 15.96 -14.29 6.18
CA LEU A 141 15.02 -15.06 5.37
C LEU A 141 15.43 -16.54 5.36
#